data_AF-A0A062HZB8-F1
#
_entry.id   AF-A0A062HZB8-F1
#
_cell.length_a   1.000
_cell.length_b   1.000
_cell.length_c   1.000
_cell.angle_alpha   90.00
_cell.angle_beta   90.00
_cell.angle_gamma   90.00
#
_symmetry.space_group_name_H-M   'P 1'
#
loop_
_entity.id
_entity.type
_entity.pdbx_description
1 polymer ?
#
loop_
_entity_poly.entity_id
_entity_poly.type
_entity_poly.pdbx_seq_one_letter_code
_entity_poly.pdbx_strand_id
1 'polypeptide(L)' 'MTMGFKVADPALLNGLTVGEKVDFELKIEGESQIIVAVKKSS' A
#
# COMPACT_ATOMS: atom_id res chain seq x y z
N MET A 1 -10.36 12.13 4.21
CA MET A 1 -10.89 10.79 4.54
C MET A 1 -9.71 9.85 4.67
N THR A 2 -9.63 9.02 5.71
CA THR A 2 -8.52 8.09 5.93
C THR A 2 -9.05 6.67 5.89
N MET A 3 -8.38 5.78 5.15
CA MET A 3 -8.73 4.36 5.02
C MET A 3 -7.53 3.50 5.42
N GLY A 4 -7.79 2.36 6.04
CA GLY A 4 -6.76 1.37 6.39
C GLY A 4 -6.75 0.24 5.37
N PHE A 5 -5.57 -0.13 4.86
CA PHE A 5 -5.39 -1.26 3.95
C PHE A 5 -4.42 -2.26 4.54
N LYS A 6 -4.67 -3.55 4.33
CA LYS A 6 -3.72 -4.61 4.67
C LYS A 6 -2.62 -4.64 3.62
N VAL A 7 -1.37 -4.80 4.04
CA VAL A 7 -0.23 -4.96 3.12
C VAL A 7 0.18 -6.43 3.10
N ALA A 8 0.40 -6.97 1.90
CA ALA A 8 0.78 -8.37 1.73
C ALA A 8 2.16 -8.67 2.34
N ASP A 9 3.11 -7.74 2.14
CA ASP A 9 4.46 -7.78 2.71
C ASP A 9 4.81 -6.43 3.36
N PRO A 10 5.08 -6.38 4.68
CA PRO A 10 5.50 -5.15 5.36
C PRO A 10 6.73 -4.48 4.74
N ALA A 11 7.61 -5.23 4.07
CA ALA A 11 8.82 -4.69 3.43
C ALA A 11 8.50 -3.69 2.30
N LEU A 12 7.29 -3.73 1.72
CA LEU A 12 6.82 -2.76 0.73
C LEU A 12 6.73 -1.33 1.27
N LEU A 13 6.69 -1.16 2.60
CA LEU A 13 6.64 0.14 3.25
C LEU A 13 8.04 0.69 3.62
N ASN A 14 9.10 -0.10 3.43
CA ASN A 14 10.45 0.32 3.79
C ASN A 14 10.90 1.53 2.96
N GLY A 15 11.47 2.52 3.64
CA GLY A 15 11.95 3.76 3.00
C GLY A 15 10.85 4.75 2.61
N LEU A 16 9.60 4.47 2.99
CA LEU A 16 8.51 5.43 2.93
C LEU A 16 8.45 6.24 4.22
N THR A 17 8.12 7.52 4.10
CA THR A 17 7.88 8.41 5.24
C THR A 17 6.46 8.93 5.23
N VAL A 18 5.88 9.12 6.42
CA VAL A 18 4.52 9.67 6.56
C VAL A 18 4.46 11.04 5.88
N GLY A 19 3.45 11.23 5.03
CA GLY A 19 3.26 12.42 4.22
C GLY A 19 3.75 12.30 2.78
N GLU A 20 4.46 11.22 2.42
CA GLU A 20 4.79 10.96 1.02
C GLU A 20 3.57 10.53 0.21
N LYS A 21 3.52 11.02 -1.03
CA LYS A 21 2.57 10.53 -2.03
C LYS A 21 3.15 9.26 -2.66
N VAL A 22 2.36 8.20 -2.68
CA VAL A 22 2.74 6.91 -3.25
C VAL A 22 1.64 6.40 -4.16
N ASP A 23 2.05 5.66 -5.20
CA ASP A 23 1.16 4.83 -5.97
C ASP A 23 1.26 3.40 -5.43
N PHE A 24 0.12 2.72 -5.33
CA PHE A 24 0.07 1.34 -4.86
C PHE A 24 -0.91 0.52 -5.67
N GLU A 25 -0.67 -0.79 -5.72
CA GLU A 25 -1.53 -1.75 -6.39
C GLU A 25 -2.34 -2.54 -5.36
N LEU A 26 -3.65 -2.60 -5.58
CA LEU A 26 -4.57 -3.40 -4.78
C LEU A 26 -4.87 -4.72 -5.48
N LYS A 27 -4.79 -5.81 -4.73
CA LYS A 27 -5.26 -7.13 -5.12
C LYS A 27 -6.47 -7.51 -4.27
N ILE A 28 -7.52 -8.01 -4.92
CA ILE A 28 -8.70 -8.54 -4.24
C ILE A 28 -8.47 -10.03 -4.00
N GLU A 29 -8.49 -10.45 -2.74
CA GLU A 29 -8.45 -11.86 -2.34
C GLU A 29 -9.69 -12.19 -1.51
N GLY A 30 -10.67 -12.85 -2.15
CA GLY A 30 -11.99 -13.06 -1.58
C GLY A 30 -12.70 -11.73 -1.31
N GLU A 31 -13.00 -11.47 -0.04
CA GLU A 31 -13.64 -10.22 0.41
C GLU A 31 -12.63 -9.14 0.86
N SER A 32 -11.33 -9.44 0.84
CA SER A 32 -10.28 -8.54 1.32
C SER A 32 -9.57 -7.80 0.17
N GLN A 33 -9.22 -6.54 0.41
CA GLN A 33 -8.33 -5.76 -0.45
C GLN A 33 -6.96 -5.66 0.22
N ILE A 34 -5.92 -6.15 -0.46
CA ILE A 34 -4.54 -6.14 0.05
C ILE A 34 -3.65 -5.36 -0.91
N ILE A 35 -2.72 -4.59 -0.36
CA ILE A 35 -1.68 -3.90 -1.13
C ILE A 35 -0.57 -4.91 -1.45
N VAL A 36 -0.25 -5.06 -2.74
CA VAL A 36 0.77 -6.00 -3.24
C VAL A 36 2.00 -5.32 -3.83
N ALA A 37 1.92 -4.02 -4.14
CA ALA A 37 3.04 -3.22 -4.59
C ALA A 37 2.86 -1.78 -4.14
N VAL A 38 3.97 -1.12 -3.81
CA VAL A 38 4.01 0.32 -3.49
C VAL A 38 5.22 0.92 -4.18
N LYS A 39 5.04 2.10 -4.78
CA LYS A 39 6.12 2.90 -5.36
C LYS A 39 5.92 4.37 -5.03
N LYS A 40 7.00 5.13 -4.90
CA LYS A 40 6.89 6.59 -4.74
C LYS A 40 6.22 7.19 -5.97
N SER A 41 5.22 8.04 -5.76
CA SER A 41 4.65 8.84 -6.84
C SER A 41 5.66 9.93 -7.16
N SER A 42 6.10 9.97 -8.42
CA SER A 42 6.82 11.13 -8.97
C SER A 42 5.88 12.32 -9.15
#